data_AF-A0A1B6F0L4-F1
#
_entry.id   AF-A0A1B6F0L4-F1
#
_cell.length_a   1.000
_cell.length_b   1.000
_cell.length_c   1.000
_cell.angle_alpha   90.00
_cell.angle_beta   90.00
_cell.angle_gamma   90.00
#
_symmetry.space_group_name_H-M   'P 1'
#
loop_
_entity.id
_entity.type
_entity.pdbx_description
1 polymer ?
#
loop_
_entity_poly.entity_id
_entity_poly.type
_entity_poly.pdbx_seq_one_letter_code
_entity_poly.pdbx_strand_id
1 'polypeptide(L)'
;MDNEETAKKLADSYAAYLKVDNVKEMRSLNESIEDTLTRLEELESGIKMLQAEREKFGSSDFTVARCNLNSLCQRIHKLDEMSKRVLQDVEALEPMVDEAEATLINSTEGKLKSLLKPLFHMRLDSTPPTTSGQMTTQYTPPNSFKTTQFFLKSNDEEVLSASTLSTNSS
;
A
#
# COMPACT_ATOMS: atom_id res chain seq x y z
N MET A 1 2.14 -88.86 14.12
CA MET A 1 2.82 -87.60 14.49
C MET A 1 3.64 -87.90 15.72
N ASP A 2 4.95 -87.71 15.63
CA ASP A 2 5.89 -88.20 16.62
C ASP A 2 5.94 -87.23 17.82
N ASN A 3 5.48 -87.69 18.99
CA ASN A 3 5.37 -86.86 20.20
C ASN A 3 6.73 -86.34 20.69
N GLU A 4 7.81 -87.02 20.32
CA GLU A 4 9.17 -86.62 20.65
C GLU A 4 9.61 -85.40 19.81
N GLU A 5 9.21 -85.34 18.53
CA GLU A 5 9.51 -84.21 17.66
C GLU A 5 8.78 -82.94 18.10
N THR A 6 7.53 -83.07 18.55
CA THR A 6 6.74 -81.93 19.06
C THR A 6 7.30 -81.42 20.40
N ALA A 7 7.70 -82.33 21.30
CA ALA A 7 8.34 -81.95 22.57
C ALA A 7 9.68 -81.25 22.35
N LYS A 8 10.50 -81.73 21.40
CA LYS A 8 11.78 -81.09 21.05
C LYS A 8 11.58 -79.70 20.45
N LYS A 9 10.66 -79.54 19.49
CA LYS A 9 10.33 -78.23 18.93
C LYS A 9 9.83 -77.26 20.01
N LEU A 10 9.05 -77.74 20.97
CA LEU A 10 8.56 -76.92 22.07
C LEU A 10 9.72 -76.48 22.99
N ALA A 11 10.59 -77.41 23.40
CA ALA A 11 11.75 -77.13 24.23
C ALA A 11 12.72 -76.15 23.54
N ASP A 12 12.99 -76.34 22.25
CA ASP A 12 13.83 -75.45 21.45
C ASP A 12 13.20 -74.06 21.33
N SER A 13 11.87 -73.98 21.16
CA SER A 13 11.15 -72.69 21.10
C SER A 13 11.19 -71.94 22.43
N TYR A 14 11.03 -72.64 23.56
CA TYR A 14 11.14 -72.03 24.90
C TYR A 14 12.59 -71.61 25.23
N ALA A 15 13.58 -72.42 24.84
CA ALA A 15 14.99 -72.09 25.01
C ALA A 15 15.39 -70.86 24.17
N ALA A 16 14.86 -70.74 22.95
CA ALA A 16 15.05 -69.56 22.10
C ALA A 16 14.35 -68.31 22.68
N TYR A 17 13.16 -68.46 23.27
CA TYR A 17 12.45 -67.37 23.93
C TYR A 17 13.20 -66.80 25.15
N LEU A 18 13.94 -67.65 25.88
CA LEU A 18 14.81 -67.21 26.99
C LEU A 18 16.12 -66.55 26.49
N LYS A 19 16.44 -66.67 25.20
CA LYS A 19 17.66 -66.14 24.57
C LYS A 19 17.42 -64.75 23.98
N VAL A 20 16.67 -63.90 24.68
CA VAL A 20 16.57 -62.48 24.35
C VAL A 20 17.92 -61.83 24.65
N ASP A 21 18.57 -61.31 23.60
CA ASP A 21 19.79 -60.55 23.73
C ASP A 21 19.47 -59.12 24.20
N ASN A 22 19.32 -58.97 25.51
CA ASN A 22 19.04 -57.68 26.14
C ASN A 22 20.09 -56.62 25.82
N VAL A 23 21.34 -57.02 25.52
CA VAL A 23 22.41 -56.08 25.17
C VAL A 23 22.17 -55.50 23.77
N LYS A 24 21.75 -56.34 22.83
CA LYS A 24 21.38 -55.91 21.48
C LYS A 24 20.16 -54.99 21.49
N GLU A 25 19.10 -55.38 22.19
CA GLU A 25 17.87 -54.57 22.29
C GLU A 25 18.13 -53.23 22.97
N MET A 26 18.91 -53.22 24.05
CA MET A 26 19.27 -51.99 24.74
C MET A 26 20.16 -51.06 23.89
N ARG A 27 21.05 -51.62 23.07
CA ARG A 27 21.83 -50.83 22.10
C ARG A 27 20.92 -50.20 21.04
N SER A 28 20.01 -50.99 20.45
CA SER A 28 19.06 -50.49 19.45
C SER A 28 18.17 -49.38 20.03
N LEU A 29 17.74 -49.53 21.28
CA LEU A 29 16.98 -48.50 21.98
C LEU A 29 17.83 -47.24 22.19
N ASN A 30 19.08 -47.38 22.63
CA ASN A 30 19.98 -46.24 22.83
C ASN A 30 20.23 -45.48 21.52
N GLU A 31 20.50 -46.19 20.43
CA GLU A 31 20.66 -45.58 19.09
C GLU A 31 19.41 -44.80 18.67
N SER A 32 18.21 -45.36 18.91
CA SER A 32 16.95 -44.66 18.64
C SER A 32 16.76 -43.42 19.51
N ILE A 33 17.21 -43.45 20.77
CA ILE A 33 17.15 -42.31 21.67
C ILE A 33 18.09 -41.21 21.17
N GLU A 34 19.33 -41.54 20.82
CA GLU A 34 20.31 -40.56 20.32
C GLU A 34 19.87 -39.91 19.00
N ASP A 35 19.27 -40.67 18.08
CA ASP A 35 18.69 -40.12 16.85
C ASP A 35 17.54 -39.15 17.15
N THR A 36 16.67 -39.53 18.10
CA THR A 36 15.57 -38.66 18.52
C THR A 36 16.07 -37.39 19.19
N LEU A 37 17.09 -37.48 20.04
CA LEU A 37 17.72 -36.32 20.70
C LEU A 37 18.34 -35.38 19.67
N THR A 38 19.11 -35.91 18.72
CA THR A 38 19.69 -35.14 17.61
C THR A 38 18.62 -34.39 16.83
N ARG A 39 17.52 -35.08 16.49
CA ARG A 39 16.42 -34.46 15.75
C ARG A 39 15.66 -33.40 16.55
N LEU A 40 15.60 -33.55 17.88
CA LEU A 40 15.03 -32.51 18.76
C LEU A 40 15.92 -31.26 18.82
N GLU A 41 17.24 -31.44 18.87
CA GLU A 41 18.19 -30.32 18.83
C GLU A 41 18.11 -29.56 17.49
N GLU A 42 17.98 -30.28 16.38
CA GLU A 42 17.76 -29.68 15.06
C GLU A 42 16.44 -28.89 15.00
N LEU A 43 15.36 -29.44 15.56
CA LEU A 43 14.07 -28.74 15.64
C LEU A 43 14.14 -27.49 16.52
N GLU A 44 14.81 -27.56 17.67
CA GLU A 44 15.01 -26.41 18.54
C GLU A 44 15.81 -25.31 17.83
N SER A 45 16.88 -25.70 17.12
CA SER A 45 17.68 -24.79 16.30
C SER A 45 16.84 -24.13 15.20
N GLY A 46 16.00 -24.90 14.50
CA GLY A 46 15.08 -24.38 13.49
C GLY A 46 14.06 -23.40 14.06
N ILE A 47 13.50 -23.70 15.23
CA ILE A 47 12.58 -22.79 15.93
C ILE A 47 13.28 -21.49 16.33
N LYS A 48 14.50 -21.56 16.86
CA LYS A 48 15.31 -20.38 17.21
C LYS A 48 15.59 -19.50 15.99
N MET A 49 15.89 -20.10 14.84
CA MET A 49 16.10 -19.37 13.59
C MET A 49 14.83 -18.64 13.13
N LEU A 50 13.66 -19.30 13.19
CA LEU A 50 12.38 -18.68 12.83
C LEU A 50 11.99 -17.56 13.80
N GLN A 51 12.26 -17.71 15.10
CA GLN A 51 12.05 -16.65 16.07
C GLN A 51 12.94 -15.43 15.77
N ALA A 52 14.22 -15.65 15.47
CA ALA A 52 15.13 -14.58 15.08
C ALA A 52 14.71 -13.88 13.77
N GLU A 53 14.17 -14.62 12.79
CA GLU A 53 13.62 -14.03 11.57
C GLU A 53 12.34 -13.23 11.83
N ARG A 54 11.45 -13.75 12.68
CA ARG A 54 10.24 -13.04 13.13
C ARG A 54 10.58 -11.73 13.85
N GLU A 55 11.62 -11.72 14.68
CA GLU A 55 12.07 -10.50 15.36
C GLU A 55 12.63 -9.45 14.39
N LYS A 56 13.24 -9.86 13.27
CA LYS A 56 13.67 -8.93 12.20
C LYS A 56 12.49 -8.23 11.53
N PHE A 57 11.36 -8.91 11.39
CA PHE A 57 10.12 -8.33 10.90
C PHE A 57 9.20 -8.01 12.08
N GLY A 58 9.62 -7.00 12.87
CA GLY A 58 8.80 -6.50 13.96
C GLY A 58 7.38 -6.22 13.46
N SER A 59 6.36 -6.61 14.23
CA SER A 59 4.96 -6.29 13.90
C SER A 59 4.72 -4.77 13.75
N SER A 60 5.62 -3.96 14.31
CA SER A 60 5.73 -2.52 14.08
C SER A 60 5.92 -2.16 12.62
N ASP A 61 6.78 -2.87 11.89
CA ASP A 61 7.22 -2.47 10.55
C ASP A 61 6.10 -2.67 9.54
N PHE A 62 5.35 -3.78 9.67
CA PHE A 62 4.14 -4.00 8.90
C PHE A 62 3.06 -2.98 9.22
N THR A 63 2.87 -2.65 10.50
CA THR A 63 1.86 -1.68 10.92
C THR A 63 2.19 -0.27 10.42
N VAL A 64 3.46 0.14 10.52
CA VAL A 64 3.96 1.42 10.01
C VAL A 64 3.83 1.48 8.49
N ALA A 65 4.26 0.43 7.78
CA ALA A 65 4.10 0.35 6.32
C ALA A 65 2.63 0.47 5.90
N ARG A 66 1.71 -0.21 6.61
CA ARG A 66 0.27 -0.13 6.36
C ARG A 66 -0.27 1.28 6.62
N CYS A 67 0.15 1.93 7.70
CA CYS A 67 -0.25 3.31 8.00
C CYS A 67 0.25 4.29 6.94
N ASN A 68 1.50 4.15 6.49
CA ASN A 68 2.09 4.98 5.44
C ASN A 68 1.35 4.79 4.11
N LEU A 69 1.04 3.55 3.75
CA LEU A 69 0.28 3.24 2.53
C LEU A 69 -1.12 3.85 2.56
N ASN A 70 -1.81 3.77 3.71
CA ASN A 70 -3.14 4.36 3.87
C ASN A 70 -3.08 5.90 3.76
N SER A 71 -2.08 6.54 4.40
CA SER A 71 -1.84 7.98 4.28
C SER A 71 -1.59 8.40 2.82
N LEU A 72 -0.78 7.63 2.08
CA LEU A 72 -0.53 7.89 0.66
C LEU A 72 -1.81 7.75 -0.17
N CYS A 73 -2.60 6.69 0.05
CA CYS A 73 -3.87 6.48 -0.64
C CYS A 73 -4.84 7.65 -0.40
N GLN A 74 -4.95 8.12 0.85
CA GLN A 74 -5.74 9.31 1.17
C GLN A 74 -5.24 10.55 0.44
N ARG A 75 -3.92 10.79 0.38
CA ARG A 75 -3.36 11.91 -0.37
C ARG A 75 -3.68 11.83 -1.87
N ILE A 76 -3.65 10.63 -2.46
CA ILE A 76 -4.04 10.41 -3.86
C ILE A 76 -5.52 10.72 -4.07
N HIS A 77 -6.41 10.26 -3.19
CA HIS A 77 -7.85 10.57 -3.30
C HIS A 77 -8.10 12.08 -3.22
N LYS A 78 -7.46 12.79 -2.30
CA LYS A 78 -7.61 14.25 -2.21
C LYS A 78 -7.06 15.00 -3.43
N LEU A 79 -5.99 14.47 -4.04
CA LEU A 79 -5.47 15.00 -5.30
C LEU A 79 -6.45 14.80 -6.45
N ASP A 80 -7.10 13.64 -6.53
CA ASP A 80 -8.13 13.35 -7.53
C ASP A 80 -9.35 14.27 -7.36
N GLU A 81 -9.82 14.47 -6.12
CA GLU A 81 -10.89 15.43 -5.81
C GLU A 81 -10.52 16.86 -6.23
N MET A 82 -9.30 17.31 -5.92
CA MET A 82 -8.81 18.62 -6.33
C MET A 82 -8.75 18.74 -7.86
N SER A 83 -8.24 17.71 -8.54
CA SER A 83 -8.17 17.69 -10.01
C SER A 83 -9.55 17.78 -10.65
N LYS A 84 -10.53 17.06 -10.11
CA LYS A 84 -11.94 17.14 -10.55
C LYS A 84 -12.51 18.53 -10.33
N ARG A 85 -12.17 19.18 -9.21
CA ARG A 85 -12.61 20.55 -8.95
C ARG A 85 -12.01 21.55 -9.94
N VAL A 86 -10.70 21.47 -10.21
CA VAL A 86 -10.04 22.30 -11.23
C VAL A 86 -10.71 22.12 -12.57
N LEU A 87 -10.97 20.88 -12.97
CA LEU A 87 -11.65 20.59 -14.23
C LEU A 87 -13.03 21.25 -14.30
N GLN A 88 -13.84 21.16 -13.24
CA GLN A 88 -15.14 21.83 -13.16
C GLN A 88 -15.04 23.36 -13.25
N ASP A 89 -14.08 23.96 -12.56
CA ASP A 89 -13.88 25.42 -12.59
C ASP A 89 -13.43 25.88 -13.99
N VAL A 90 -12.59 25.10 -14.68
CA VAL A 90 -12.16 25.36 -16.07
C VAL A 90 -13.33 25.22 -17.04
N GLU A 91 -14.14 24.16 -16.92
CA GLU A 91 -15.34 23.96 -17.75
C GLU A 91 -16.39 25.06 -17.53
N ALA A 92 -16.50 25.60 -16.32
CA ALA A 92 -17.39 26.73 -16.03
C ALA A 92 -16.84 28.06 -16.60
N LEU A 93 -15.52 28.22 -16.66
CA LEU A 93 -14.88 29.43 -17.18
C LEU A 93 -14.94 29.52 -18.70
N GLU A 94 -14.89 28.38 -19.40
CA GLU A 94 -14.92 28.32 -20.88
C GLU A 94 -16.08 29.11 -21.50
N PRO A 95 -17.37 28.89 -21.15
CA PRO A 95 -18.48 29.65 -21.74
C PRO A 95 -18.47 31.13 -21.34
N MET A 96 -17.97 31.48 -20.14
CA MET A 96 -17.87 32.88 -19.71
C MET A 96 -16.83 33.64 -20.55
N VAL A 97 -15.70 32.99 -20.88
CA VAL A 97 -14.70 33.54 -21.79
C VAL A 97 -15.25 33.61 -23.21
N ASP A 98 -16.04 32.61 -23.63
CA ASP A 98 -16.72 32.63 -24.93
C ASP A 98 -17.65 33.84 -25.09
N GLU A 99 -18.48 34.12 -24.09
CA GLU A 99 -19.40 35.25 -24.06
C GLU A 99 -18.68 36.61 -23.99
N ALA A 100 -17.64 36.70 -23.15
CA ALA A 100 -16.83 37.91 -23.01
C ALA A 100 -16.09 38.24 -24.32
N GLU A 101 -15.47 37.25 -24.97
CA GLU A 101 -14.83 37.44 -26.27
C GLU A 101 -15.85 37.81 -27.37
N ALA A 102 -17.05 37.21 -27.36
CA ALA A 102 -18.10 37.55 -28.31
C ALA A 102 -18.60 39.00 -28.14
N THR A 103 -18.61 39.50 -26.92
CA THR A 103 -18.98 40.90 -26.62
C THR A 103 -17.86 41.88 -27.00
N LEU A 104 -16.60 41.43 -26.95
CA LEU A 104 -15.40 42.23 -27.24
C LEU A 104 -15.01 42.26 -28.74
N ILE A 105 -15.79 41.65 -29.65
CA ILE A 105 -15.51 41.50 -31.10
C ILE A 105 -15.08 42.81 -31.80
N ASN A 106 -15.34 43.99 -31.23
CA ASN A 106 -14.98 45.29 -31.79
C ASN A 106 -13.59 45.81 -31.37
N SER A 107 -12.81 45.08 -30.55
CA SER A 107 -11.45 45.47 -30.13
C SER A 107 -10.41 44.47 -30.61
N THR A 108 -9.42 44.95 -31.36
CA THR A 108 -8.40 44.18 -32.08
C THR A 108 -7.32 43.55 -31.18
N GLU A 109 -7.47 43.59 -29.86
CA GLU A 109 -6.47 43.09 -28.91
C GLU A 109 -6.81 41.68 -28.40
N GLY A 110 -6.24 40.67 -29.06
CA GLY A 110 -5.87 39.39 -28.45
C GLY A 110 -6.97 38.46 -27.94
N LYS A 111 -7.27 37.40 -28.70
CA LYS A 111 -8.13 36.27 -28.26
C LYS A 111 -7.49 35.55 -27.05
N LEU A 112 -7.98 35.82 -25.84
CA LEU A 112 -7.62 35.15 -24.58
C LEU A 112 -7.74 33.61 -24.68
N LYS A 113 -8.70 33.09 -25.45
CA LYS A 113 -8.85 31.67 -25.76
C LYS A 113 -7.56 31.07 -26.34
N SER A 114 -6.80 31.83 -27.13
CA SER A 114 -5.55 31.32 -27.71
C SER A 114 -4.47 30.96 -26.69
N LEU A 115 -4.47 31.64 -25.53
CA LEU A 115 -3.53 31.40 -24.44
C LEU A 115 -3.95 30.18 -23.60
N LEU A 116 -5.24 29.91 -23.51
CA LEU A 116 -5.81 28.83 -22.71
C LEU A 116 -6.08 27.55 -23.51
N LYS A 117 -5.95 27.60 -24.84
CA LYS A 117 -6.00 26.45 -25.76
C LYS A 117 -5.35 25.16 -25.22
N PRO A 118 -4.09 25.15 -24.73
CA PRO A 118 -3.48 23.90 -24.23
C PRO A 118 -4.23 23.24 -23.08
N LEU A 119 -5.09 23.97 -22.35
CA LEU A 119 -5.92 23.45 -21.26
C LEU A 119 -7.29 22.95 -21.75
N PHE A 120 -7.82 23.52 -22.84
CA PHE A 120 -9.19 23.26 -23.34
C PHE A 120 -9.30 22.19 -24.43
N HIS A 121 -8.20 21.64 -24.96
CA HIS A 121 -8.24 20.59 -26.00
C HIS A 121 -8.82 19.22 -25.52
N MET A 122 -9.41 19.13 -24.33
CA MET A 122 -9.97 17.88 -23.79
C MET A 122 -11.41 17.59 -24.20
N ARG A 123 -12.14 18.49 -24.89
CA ARG A 123 -13.45 18.17 -25.48
C ARG A 123 -13.65 18.87 -26.81
N LEU A 124 -13.67 18.07 -27.88
CA LEU A 124 -14.10 18.49 -29.20
C LEU A 124 -15.45 17.81 -29.46
N ASP A 125 -16.56 18.55 -29.27
CA ASP A 125 -17.76 18.39 -30.09
C ASP A 125 -18.60 19.66 -29.98
N SER A 126 -18.81 20.28 -31.13
CA SER A 126 -19.23 21.67 -31.30
C SER A 126 -20.74 21.78 -31.52
N THR A 127 -21.38 22.74 -30.86
CA THR A 127 -22.56 23.44 -31.40
C THR A 127 -22.49 24.91 -30.99
N PRO A 128 -22.56 25.87 -31.92
CA PRO A 128 -22.52 27.29 -31.57
C PRO A 128 -23.90 27.76 -31.08
N PRO A 129 -24.02 28.47 -29.94
CA PRO A 129 -25.27 29.11 -29.60
C PRO A 129 -25.39 30.48 -30.29
N THR A 130 -26.55 30.67 -30.89
CA THR A 130 -27.05 31.88 -31.55
C THR A 130 -27.01 33.11 -30.64
N THR A 131 -26.52 34.21 -31.20
CA THR A 131 -26.48 35.56 -30.62
C THR A 131 -27.87 36.12 -30.31
N SER A 132 -28.12 36.53 -29.06
CA SER A 132 -29.14 37.52 -28.75
C SER A 132 -28.87 38.26 -27.44
N GLY A 133 -28.80 39.59 -27.51
CA GLY A 133 -29.14 40.51 -26.41
C GLY A 133 -27.97 41.03 -25.59
N GLN A 134 -27.60 42.29 -25.82
CA GLN A 134 -26.74 43.07 -24.93
C GLN A 134 -27.39 43.13 -23.53
N MET A 135 -26.79 42.43 -22.56
CA MET A 135 -26.95 42.74 -21.15
C MET A 135 -25.56 42.94 -20.57
N THR A 136 -25.34 44.10 -19.96
CA THR A 136 -24.17 44.37 -19.14
C THR A 136 -24.21 43.44 -17.93
N THR A 137 -23.68 42.24 -18.07
CA THR A 137 -23.58 41.27 -16.98
C THR A 137 -22.55 41.80 -15.99
N GLN A 138 -23.00 42.06 -14.77
CA GLN A 138 -22.14 42.46 -13.65
C GLN A 138 -21.17 41.30 -13.40
N TYR A 139 -19.86 41.55 -13.58
CA TYR A 139 -18.83 40.54 -13.33
C TYR A 139 -18.88 40.05 -11.89
N THR A 140 -19.12 38.75 -11.72
CA THR A 140 -18.95 38.03 -10.45
C THR A 140 -17.66 37.21 -10.53
N PRO A 141 -16.71 37.43 -9.61
CA PRO A 141 -15.46 36.69 -9.62
C PRO A 141 -15.71 35.18 -9.41
N PRO A 142 -14.99 34.29 -10.13
CA PRO A 142 -15.09 32.85 -9.93
C PRO A 142 -14.77 32.44 -8.49
N ASN A 143 -15.44 31.38 -8.02
CA ASN A 143 -15.20 30.84 -6.69
C ASN A 143 -13.82 30.17 -6.62
N SER A 144 -12.82 30.90 -6.11
CA SER A 144 -11.47 30.38 -5.92
C SER A 144 -11.40 29.45 -4.70
N PHE A 145 -10.76 28.29 -4.87
CA PHE A 145 -10.45 27.37 -3.78
C PHE A 145 -8.96 27.43 -3.41
N LYS A 146 -8.61 27.03 -2.19
CA LYS A 146 -7.21 26.96 -1.73
C LYS A 146 -6.78 25.50 -1.63
N THR A 147 -5.54 25.21 -1.99
CA THR A 147 -4.94 23.86 -1.82
C THR A 147 -4.97 23.41 -0.36
N THR A 148 -4.96 24.35 0.61
CA THR A 148 -5.09 24.07 2.05
C THR A 148 -6.44 23.45 2.43
N GLN A 149 -7.45 23.53 1.56
CA GLN A 149 -8.75 22.87 1.75
C GLN A 149 -8.68 21.37 1.42
N PHE A 150 -7.73 20.96 0.58
CA PHE A 150 -7.50 19.57 0.18
C PHE A 150 -6.34 18.95 0.96
N PHE A 151 -5.25 19.68 1.13
CA PHE A 151 -4.08 19.23 1.88
C PHE A 151 -3.98 20.04 3.16
N LEU A 152 -4.27 19.41 4.31
CA LEU A 152 -3.87 20.01 5.59
C LEU A 152 -2.35 20.09 5.61
N LYS A 153 -1.81 21.21 6.12
CA LYS A 153 -0.38 21.32 6.38
C LYS A 153 0.00 20.17 7.32
N SER A 154 0.80 19.23 6.82
CA SER A 154 1.48 18.27 7.69
C SER A 154 2.42 19.04 8.61
N ASN A 155 2.52 18.63 9.88
CA ASN A 155 3.39 19.26 10.89
C ASN A 155 4.86 19.37 10.45
N ASP A 156 5.27 18.68 9.39
CA ASP A 156 6.60 18.79 8.77
C ASP A 156 6.87 20.17 8.11
N GLU A 157 5.82 20.95 7.80
CA GLU A 157 5.94 22.31 7.24
C GLU A 157 6.17 23.38 8.34
N GLU A 158 5.89 23.08 9.61
CA GLU A 158 6.08 24.04 10.71
C GLU A 158 7.58 24.26 11.00
N VAL A 159 8.41 23.23 10.80
CA VAL A 159 9.87 23.30 11.00
C VAL A 159 10.57 24.19 9.96
N LEU A 160 10.09 24.19 8.71
CA LEU A 160 10.65 25.04 7.65
C LEU A 160 10.23 26.51 7.78
N SER A 161 9.02 26.79 8.26
CA SER A 161 8.53 28.16 8.47
C SER A 161 9.13 28.87 9.70
N ALA A 162 9.55 28.11 10.73
CA ALA A 162 10.21 28.65 11.91
C ALA A 162 11.66 29.10 11.64
N SER A 163 12.37 28.47 10.70
CA SER A 163 13.74 28.86 10.35
C SER A 163 13.83 30.18 9.58
N THR A 164 12.78 30.61 8.88
CA THR A 164 12.79 31.86 8.09
C THR A 164 12.50 33.12 8.91
N LEU A 165 12.05 33.01 10.16
CA LEU A 165 11.73 34.18 10.99
C LEU A 165 12.90 34.66 11.87
N SER A 166 13.97 33.86 12.01
CA SER A 166 15.08 34.16 12.93
C SER A 166 16.26 34.92 12.30
N THR A 167 16.24 35.22 11.00
CA THR A 167 17.34 35.89 10.28
C THR A 167 17.10 37.36 9.93
N ASN A 168 15.94 37.94 10.26
CA ASN A 168 15.61 39.34 9.92
C ASN A 168 15.47 40.26 11.16
N SER A 169 16.34 40.08 12.14
CA SER A 169 16.51 41.07 13.22
C SER A 169 18.00 41.40 13.35
N SER A 170 18.48 42.26 12.46
CA SER A 170 19.67 43.10 12.70
C SER A 170 19.24 44.40 13.38
#